data_AF-A0A0Q4TSD2-F1
#
_entry.id   AF-A0A0Q4TSD2-F1
#
_cell.length_a   1.000
_cell.length_b   1.000
_cell.length_c   1.000
_cell.angle_alpha   90.00
_cell.angle_beta   90.00
_cell.angle_gamma   90.00
#
_symmetry.space_group_name_H-M   'P 1'
#
loop_
_entity.id
_entity.type
_entity.pdbx_description
1 polymer ?
#
loop_
_entity_poly.entity_id
_entity_poly.type
_entity_poly.pdbx_seq_one_letter_code
_entity_poly.pdbx_strand_id
1 'polypeptide(L)'
;MIRLAALGRFWPLIPILLLAVWGWRVDQLRAVHLLDLTKERGDRRAEVAESKRDAASAEAANADRIATAAERYAAAMADRLPIILHSKDTVTRYAQTDAGRVVCRGPDRVRDIDTLDAALFTPSRSADSGLGAVRADATASPAGR
;
A
#
# COMPACT_ATOMS: atom_id res chain seq x y z
N MET A 1 86.75 3.07 28.35
CA MET A 1 86.10 4.40 28.26
C MET A 1 85.48 4.63 26.88
N ILE A 2 84.54 3.79 26.41
CA ILE A 2 83.93 3.91 25.06
C ILE A 2 82.40 3.71 25.12
N ARG A 3 81.72 4.34 26.09
CA ARG A 3 80.24 4.21 26.20
C ARG A 3 79.48 5.53 26.25
N LEU A 4 80.16 6.68 26.31
CA LEU A 4 79.52 8.01 26.32
C LEU A 4 79.61 8.75 24.96
N ALA A 5 80.64 8.48 24.15
CA ALA A 5 80.83 9.16 22.86
C ALA A 5 79.82 8.74 21.78
N ALA A 6 79.35 7.48 21.81
CA ALA A 6 78.30 7.02 20.90
C ALA A 6 76.94 7.67 21.22
N LEU A 7 76.66 7.94 22.49
CA LEU A 7 75.36 8.44 22.93
C LEU A 7 75.07 9.87 22.43
N GLY A 8 76.09 10.73 22.37
CA GLY A 8 75.97 12.09 21.81
C GLY A 8 75.84 12.12 20.28
N ARG A 9 76.38 11.11 19.58
CA ARG A 9 76.35 10.99 18.11
C ARG A 9 74.99 10.53 17.59
N PHE A 10 74.30 9.68 18.34
CA PHE A 10 72.98 9.13 17.97
C PHE A 10 71.79 9.94 18.50
N TRP A 11 72.02 10.90 19.40
CA TRP A 11 70.98 11.80 19.91
C TRP A 11 70.12 12.49 18.83
N PRO A 12 70.68 13.02 17.72
CA PRO A 12 69.86 13.61 16.65
C PRO A 12 69.06 12.58 15.82
N LEU A 13 69.34 11.28 15.92
CA LEU A 13 68.59 10.24 15.21
C LEU A 13 67.29 9.84 15.94
N ILE A 14 67.20 10.12 17.25
CA ILE A 14 66.00 9.85 18.06
C ILE A 14 64.77 10.60 17.52
N PRO A 15 64.79 11.93 17.28
CA PRO A 15 63.62 12.62 16.73
C PRO A 15 63.27 12.12 15.32
N ILE A 16 64.25 11.74 14.51
CA ILE A 16 64.02 11.18 13.16
C ILE A 16 63.31 9.83 13.24
N LEU A 17 63.76 8.95 14.14
CA LEU A 17 63.10 7.66 14.39
C LEU A 17 61.69 7.84 14.95
N LEU A 18 61.48 8.79 15.87
CA LEU A 18 60.15 9.11 16.39
C LEU A 18 59.22 9.60 15.30
N LEU A 19 59.68 10.49 14.42
CA LEU A 19 58.90 10.98 13.27
C LEU A 19 58.60 9.86 12.28
N ALA A 20 59.55 8.95 12.04
CA ALA A 20 59.34 7.80 11.16
C ALA A 20 58.29 6.83 11.73
N VAL A 21 58.37 6.51 13.03
CA VAL A 21 57.38 5.67 13.73
C VAL A 21 56.01 6.36 13.75
N TRP A 22 55.97 7.67 13.98
CA TRP A 22 54.74 8.45 13.96
C TRP A 22 54.09 8.44 12.57
N GLY A 23 54.87 8.71 11.51
CA GLY A 23 54.40 8.66 10.13
C GLY A 23 53.83 7.28 9.77
N TRP A 24 54.57 6.22 10.12
CA TRP A 24 54.11 4.84 9.91
C TRP A 24 52.79 4.55 10.64
N ARG A 25 52.63 5.05 11.87
CA ARG A 25 51.40 4.87 12.65
C ARG A 25 50.22 5.60 12.02
N VAL A 26 50.42 6.82 11.51
CA VAL A 26 49.39 7.59 10.81
C VAL A 26 48.98 6.89 9.51
N ASP A 27 49.93 6.36 8.75
CA ASP A 27 49.64 5.63 7.51
C ASP A 27 48.84 4.35 7.77
N GLN A 28 49.14 3.62 8.84
CA GLN A 28 48.32 2.48 9.25
C GLN A 28 46.88 2.88 9.59
N LEU A 29 46.69 3.95 10.38
CA LEU A 29 45.36 4.44 10.73
C LEU A 29 44.57 4.88 9.49
N ARG A 30 45.24 5.55 8.55
CA ARG A 30 44.66 5.92 7.25
C ARG A 30 44.25 4.70 6.43
N ALA A 31 45.10 3.67 6.36
CA ALA A 31 44.79 2.45 5.64
C ALA A 31 43.55 1.73 6.21
N VAL A 32 43.45 1.67 7.55
CA VAL A 32 42.27 1.10 8.23
C VAL A 32 41.01 1.90 7.94
N HIS A 33 41.06 3.23 8.03
CA HIS A 33 39.91 4.07 7.69
C HIS A 33 39.50 3.98 6.23
N LEU A 34 40.46 3.88 5.30
CA LEU A 34 40.12 3.69 3.88
C LEU A 34 39.44 2.35 3.65
N LEU A 35 39.92 1.27 4.29
CA LEU A 35 39.27 -0.04 4.22
C LEU A 35 37.83 0.03 4.76
N ASP A 36 37.63 0.66 5.91
CA ASP A 36 36.31 0.81 6.52
C ASP A 36 35.35 1.61 5.62
N LEU A 37 35.80 2.76 5.09
CA LEU A 37 35.02 3.55 4.14
C LEU A 37 34.69 2.78 2.86
N THR A 38 35.59 1.93 2.36
CA THR A 38 35.29 1.09 1.19
C THR A 38 34.26 0.01 1.51
N LYS A 39 34.31 -0.56 2.72
CA LYS A 39 33.34 -1.53 3.20
C LYS A 39 31.96 -0.90 3.35
N GLU A 40 31.85 0.23 4.06
CA GLU A 40 30.59 0.96 4.21
C GLU A 40 29.97 1.35 2.87
N ARG A 41 30.79 1.78 1.90
CA ARG A 41 30.31 2.07 0.53
C ARG A 41 29.84 0.82 -0.19
N GLY A 42 30.49 -0.32 0.03
CA GLY A 42 30.07 -1.62 -0.49
C GLY A 42 28.72 -2.04 0.08
N ASP A 43 28.58 -1.98 1.40
CA ASP A 43 27.36 -2.34 2.12
C ASP A 43 26.18 -1.45 1.71
N ARG A 44 26.37 -0.12 1.65
CA ARG A 44 25.33 0.80 1.14
C ARG A 44 24.95 0.53 -0.31
N ARG A 45 25.90 0.14 -1.18
CA ARG A 45 25.57 -0.21 -2.57
C ARG A 45 24.78 -1.50 -2.64
N ALA A 46 25.06 -2.47 -1.78
CA ALA A 46 24.30 -3.71 -1.69
C ALA A 46 22.86 -3.45 -1.22
N GLU A 47 22.68 -2.65 -0.16
CA GLU A 47 21.35 -2.25 0.35
C GLU A 47 20.53 -1.49 -0.72
N VAL A 48 21.16 -0.58 -1.48
CA VAL A 48 20.51 0.12 -2.59
C VAL A 48 20.15 -0.85 -3.73
N ALA A 49 20.98 -1.85 -4.01
CA ALA A 49 20.68 -2.83 -5.03
C ALA A 49 19.53 -3.77 -4.61
N GLU A 50 19.49 -4.18 -3.35
CA GLU A 50 18.43 -4.99 -2.76
C GLU A 50 17.10 -4.24 -2.73
N SER A 51 17.07 -3.03 -2.18
CA SER A 51 15.85 -2.19 -2.17
C SER A 51 15.30 -1.91 -3.57
N LYS A 52 16.14 -1.76 -4.59
CA LYS A 52 15.70 -1.63 -5.99
C LYS A 52 15.04 -2.92 -6.51
N ARG A 53 15.58 -4.09 -6.15
CA ARG A 53 14.98 -5.38 -6.52
C ARG A 53 13.64 -5.57 -5.82
N ASP A 54 13.58 -5.24 -4.54
CA ASP A 54 12.34 -5.32 -3.76
C ASP A 54 11.27 -4.41 -4.33
N ALA A 55 11.61 -3.16 -4.66
CA ALA A 55 10.71 -2.21 -5.31
C ALA A 55 10.19 -2.75 -6.66
N ALA A 56 11.08 -3.25 -7.52
CA ALA A 56 10.69 -3.82 -8.80
C ALA A 56 9.79 -5.06 -8.64
N SER A 57 10.07 -5.91 -7.64
CA SER A 57 9.23 -7.08 -7.34
C SER A 57 7.85 -6.69 -6.81
N ALA A 58 7.77 -5.64 -5.99
CA ALA A 58 6.53 -5.12 -5.44
C ALA A 58 5.68 -4.47 -6.54
N GLU A 59 6.30 -3.75 -7.48
CA GLU A 59 5.63 -3.20 -8.67
C GLU A 59 5.04 -4.31 -9.54
N ALA A 60 5.82 -5.38 -9.82
CA ALA A 60 5.36 -6.52 -10.59
C ALA A 60 4.19 -7.25 -9.91
N ALA A 61 4.30 -7.52 -8.60
CA ALA A 61 3.21 -8.14 -7.82
C ALA A 61 1.96 -7.25 -7.79
N ASN A 62 2.13 -5.93 -7.74
CA ASN A 62 1.00 -5.02 -7.77
C ASN A 62 0.29 -5.02 -9.14
N ALA A 63 1.06 -5.00 -10.24
CA ALA A 63 0.52 -5.11 -11.58
C ALA A 63 -0.26 -6.41 -11.77
N ASP A 64 0.27 -7.53 -11.28
CA ASP A 64 -0.39 -8.84 -11.34
C ASP A 64 -1.71 -8.88 -10.55
N ARG A 65 -1.73 -8.28 -9.35
CA ARG A 65 -2.96 -8.13 -8.56
C ARG A 65 -4.01 -7.31 -9.29
N ILE A 66 -3.62 -6.22 -9.94
CA ILE A 66 -4.54 -5.37 -10.71
C ILE A 66 -5.08 -6.13 -11.92
N ALA A 67 -4.22 -6.81 -12.66
CA ALA A 67 -4.63 -7.63 -13.80
C ALA A 67 -5.62 -8.73 -13.39
N THR A 68 -5.28 -9.49 -12.34
CA THR A 68 -6.14 -10.55 -11.79
C THR A 68 -7.49 -9.98 -11.32
N ALA A 69 -7.50 -8.81 -10.67
CA ALA A 69 -8.73 -8.18 -10.23
C ALA A 69 -9.61 -7.73 -11.42
N ALA A 70 -9.00 -7.17 -12.46
CA ALA A 70 -9.70 -6.78 -13.68
C ALA A 70 -10.31 -7.99 -14.40
N GLU A 71 -9.56 -9.09 -14.51
CA GLU A 71 -10.04 -10.35 -15.10
C GLU A 71 -11.22 -10.92 -14.32
N ARG A 72 -11.13 -11.00 -12.99
CA ARG A 72 -12.23 -11.48 -12.13
C ARG A 72 -13.46 -10.60 -12.25
N TYR A 73 -13.29 -9.27 -12.31
CA TYR A 73 -14.39 -8.35 -12.48
C TYR A 73 -15.06 -8.51 -13.85
N ALA A 74 -14.26 -8.65 -14.91
CA ALA A 74 -14.77 -8.89 -16.26
C ALA A 74 -15.55 -10.21 -16.34
N ALA A 75 -15.03 -11.28 -15.74
CA ALA A 75 -15.72 -12.57 -15.66
C ALA A 75 -17.05 -12.46 -14.89
N ALA A 76 -17.05 -11.84 -13.70
CA ALA A 76 -18.26 -11.63 -12.91
C ALA A 76 -19.30 -10.78 -13.64
N MET A 77 -18.86 -9.80 -14.44
CA MET A 77 -19.75 -9.00 -15.28
C MET A 77 -20.31 -9.81 -16.45
N ALA A 78 -19.49 -10.62 -17.12
CA ALA A 78 -19.92 -11.50 -18.20
C ALA A 78 -21.00 -12.49 -17.73
N ASP A 79 -20.89 -13.01 -16.50
CA ASP A 79 -21.90 -13.91 -15.92
C ASP A 79 -23.22 -13.19 -15.58
N ARG A 80 -23.16 -11.92 -15.16
CA ARG A 80 -24.34 -11.15 -14.72
C ARG A 80 -25.06 -10.45 -15.87
N LEU A 81 -24.35 -10.06 -16.92
CA LEU A 81 -24.91 -9.29 -18.04
C LEU A 81 -26.12 -9.97 -18.69
N PRO A 82 -26.13 -11.29 -18.97
CA PRO A 82 -27.29 -11.97 -19.54
C PRO A 82 -28.52 -11.90 -18.63
N ILE A 83 -28.34 -11.99 -17.31
CA ILE A 83 -29.42 -11.91 -16.32
C ILE A 83 -30.01 -10.50 -16.29
N ILE A 84 -29.14 -9.47 -16.32
CA ILE A 84 -29.55 -8.06 -16.36
C ILE A 84 -30.35 -7.78 -17.64
N LEU A 85 -29.85 -8.23 -18.79
CA LEU A 85 -30.55 -8.06 -20.07
C LEU A 85 -31.88 -8.82 -20.08
N HIS A 86 -31.89 -10.08 -19.62
CA HIS A 86 -33.10 -10.89 -19.56
C HIS A 86 -34.17 -10.29 -18.64
N SER A 87 -33.77 -9.82 -17.45
CA SER A 87 -34.71 -9.18 -16.52
C SER A 87 -35.27 -7.88 -17.09
N LYS A 88 -34.43 -7.04 -17.71
CA LYS A 88 -34.87 -5.81 -18.41
C LYS A 88 -35.85 -6.12 -19.54
N ASP A 89 -35.54 -7.10 -20.40
CA ASP A 89 -36.42 -7.49 -21.49
C ASP A 89 -37.75 -8.05 -20.98
N THR A 90 -37.70 -8.83 -19.90
CA THR A 90 -38.89 -9.39 -19.26
C THR A 90 -39.79 -8.29 -18.70
N VAL A 91 -39.21 -7.33 -17.97
CA VAL A 91 -39.94 -6.16 -17.46
C VAL A 91 -40.54 -5.34 -18.61
N THR A 92 -39.77 -5.08 -19.66
CA THR A 92 -40.22 -4.32 -20.84
C THR A 92 -41.38 -5.01 -21.54
N ARG A 93 -41.27 -6.33 -21.75
CA ARG A 93 -42.32 -7.15 -22.38
C ARG A 93 -43.57 -7.20 -21.52
N TYR A 94 -43.42 -7.34 -20.19
CA TYR A 94 -44.55 -7.31 -19.27
C TYR A 94 -45.25 -5.95 -19.28
N ALA A 95 -44.51 -4.84 -19.25
CA ALA A 95 -45.06 -3.49 -19.31
C ALA A 95 -45.86 -3.21 -20.60
N GLN A 96 -45.55 -3.90 -21.70
CA GLN A 96 -46.30 -3.80 -22.95
C GLN A 96 -47.64 -4.56 -22.92
N THR A 97 -47.89 -5.45 -21.96
CA THR A 97 -49.15 -6.19 -21.82
C THR A 97 -50.27 -5.34 -21.23
N ASP A 98 -51.54 -5.71 -21.42
CA ASP A 98 -52.68 -5.00 -20.80
C ASP A 98 -52.57 -4.88 -19.28
N ALA A 99 -52.09 -5.93 -18.60
CA ALA A 99 -51.87 -5.94 -17.16
C ALA A 99 -50.71 -5.02 -16.73
N GLY A 100 -49.64 -4.95 -17.52
CA GLY A 100 -48.48 -4.08 -17.28
C GLY A 100 -48.69 -2.61 -17.68
N ARG A 101 -49.62 -2.35 -18.62
CA ARG A 101 -50.05 -0.99 -19.02
C ARG A 101 -50.97 -0.33 -18.01
N VAL A 102 -51.47 -1.07 -17.03
CA VAL A 102 -52.15 -0.48 -15.87
C VAL A 102 -51.07 0.30 -15.08
N VAL A 103 -50.93 1.61 -15.37
CA VAL A 103 -50.21 2.57 -14.52
C VAL A 103 -50.60 2.26 -13.09
N CYS A 104 -49.66 1.88 -12.22
CA CYS A 104 -49.89 1.48 -10.82
C CYS A 104 -51.13 2.20 -10.27
N ARG A 105 -52.30 1.55 -10.37
CA ARG A 105 -53.57 2.28 -10.25
C ARG A 105 -53.81 2.52 -8.77
N GLY A 106 -53.53 3.75 -8.37
CA GLY A 106 -54.04 4.39 -7.17
C GLY A 106 -53.15 4.28 -5.93
N PRO A 107 -53.15 5.32 -5.08
CA PRO A 107 -52.40 5.39 -3.82
C PRO A 107 -52.75 4.26 -2.84
N ASP A 108 -53.91 3.61 -3.00
CA ASP A 108 -54.36 2.52 -2.14
C ASP A 108 -53.44 1.29 -2.22
N ARG A 109 -52.94 0.93 -3.41
CA ARG A 109 -51.97 -0.19 -3.54
C ARG A 109 -50.57 0.15 -3.02
N VAL A 110 -50.18 1.44 -3.04
CA VAL A 110 -48.91 1.87 -2.45
C VAL A 110 -48.97 1.71 -0.94
N ARG A 111 -50.11 2.06 -0.31
CA ARG A 111 -50.35 1.80 1.12
C ARG A 111 -50.35 0.31 1.47
N ASP A 112 -50.87 -0.55 0.60
CA ASP A 112 -50.82 -2.00 0.83
C ASP A 112 -49.38 -2.53 0.77
N ILE A 113 -48.53 -1.98 -0.10
CA ILE A 113 -47.09 -2.32 -0.14
C ILE A 113 -46.36 -1.76 1.08
N ASP A 114 -46.60 -0.50 1.46
CA ASP A 114 -45.99 0.11 2.64
C ASP A 114 -46.40 -0.61 3.93
N THR A 115 -47.64 -1.09 4.02
CA THR A 115 -48.10 -1.89 5.17
C THR A 115 -47.49 -3.29 5.16
N LEU A 116 -47.29 -3.90 3.99
CA LEU A 116 -46.57 -5.17 3.86
C LEU A 116 -45.08 -5.02 4.22
N ASP A 117 -44.46 -3.92 3.81
CA ASP A 117 -43.06 -3.57 4.10
C ASP A 117 -42.87 -3.32 5.59
N ALA A 118 -43.77 -2.56 6.23
CA ALA A 118 -43.79 -2.38 7.68
C ALA A 118 -44.01 -3.70 8.44
N ALA A 119 -44.80 -4.63 7.89
CA ALA A 119 -44.98 -5.96 8.47
C ALA A 119 -43.73 -6.84 8.33
N LEU A 120 -43.08 -6.82 7.15
CA LEU A 120 -41.85 -7.58 6.87
C LEU A 120 -40.63 -7.05 7.63
N PHE A 121 -40.52 -5.74 7.74
CA PHE A 121 -39.42 -5.06 8.43
C PHE A 121 -39.83 -4.51 9.79
N THR A 122 -40.75 -5.20 10.49
CA THR A 122 -41.06 -4.88 11.89
C THR A 122 -39.74 -4.81 12.64
N PRO A 123 -39.32 -3.64 13.16
CA PRO A 123 -38.02 -3.50 13.75
C PRO A 123 -38.01 -4.35 15.02
N SER A 124 -37.35 -5.51 14.96
CA SER A 124 -37.04 -6.29 16.14
C SER A 124 -36.24 -5.35 17.04
N ARG A 125 -36.85 -4.93 18.15
CA ARG A 125 -36.18 -4.15 19.19
C ARG A 125 -34.92 -4.91 19.57
N SER A 126 -33.78 -4.30 19.28
CA SER A 126 -32.44 -4.66 19.75
C SER A 126 -31.86 -5.97 19.19
N ALA A 127 -31.10 -5.85 18.11
CA ALA A 127 -29.86 -6.60 17.97
C ALA A 127 -28.74 -5.60 17.68
N ASP A 128 -27.94 -5.38 18.72
CA ASP A 128 -26.66 -4.71 18.73
C ASP A 128 -25.76 -5.38 17.67
N SER A 129 -25.81 -4.89 16.43
CA SER A 129 -24.97 -5.39 15.35
C SER A 129 -23.82 -4.42 15.18
N GLY A 130 -22.72 -4.75 15.85
CA GLY A 130 -21.40 -4.14 15.68
C GLY A 130 -20.83 -4.41 14.29
N LEU A 131 -21.45 -3.82 13.27
CA LEU A 131 -20.91 -3.70 11.93
C LEU A 131 -20.70 -2.20 11.68
N GLY A 132 -19.41 -1.85 11.55
CA GLY A 132 -18.90 -0.50 11.55
C GLY A 132 -19.72 0.47 10.71
N ALA A 133 -20.06 1.60 11.32
CA ALA A 133 -20.70 2.73 10.68
C ALA A 133 -19.94 3.11 9.41
N VAL A 134 -20.55 2.87 8.25
CA VAL A 134 -20.16 3.55 7.01
C VAL A 134 -20.37 5.03 7.26
N ARG A 135 -19.28 5.79 7.24
CA ARG A 135 -19.28 7.23 7.49
C ARG A 135 -20.09 7.91 6.38
N ALA A 136 -21.26 8.46 6.73
CA ALA A 136 -22.04 9.27 5.82
C ALA A 136 -21.27 10.56 5.50
N ASP A 137 -21.01 10.81 4.21
CA ASP A 137 -20.49 12.09 3.74
C ASP A 137 -21.47 13.20 4.09
N ALA A 138 -21.09 14.01 5.07
CA ALA A 138 -21.88 15.11 5.59
C ALA A 138 -21.75 16.36 4.72
N THR A 139 -22.13 16.30 3.45
CA THR A 139 -22.43 17.49 2.63
C THR A 139 -23.38 17.15 1.48
N ALA A 140 -24.64 16.87 1.79
CA ALA A 140 -25.73 17.09 0.84
C ALA A 140 -26.79 17.91 1.56
N SER A 141 -26.75 19.23 1.35
CA SER A 141 -27.77 20.14 1.85
C SER A 141 -29.11 19.82 1.18
N PRO A 142 -30.23 19.63 1.93
CA PRO A 142 -31.52 19.38 1.30
C PRO A 142 -31.99 20.63 0.56
N ALA A 143 -32.11 20.52 -0.75
CA ALA A 143 -32.86 21.47 -1.56
C ALA A 143 -34.35 21.31 -1.26
N GLY A 144 -35.02 22.42 -0.97
CA GLY A 144 -36.47 22.55 -1.14
C GLY A 144 -37.28 22.67 0.14
N ARG A 145 -37.71 23.90 0.41
CA ARG A 145 -39.13 24.19 0.56
C ARG A 145 -39.47 25.45 -0.21
#